data_AF-A0A846GCG3-F1
#
_entry.id   AF-A0A846GCG3-F1
#
_cell.length_a   1.000
_cell.length_b   1.000
_cell.length_c   1.000
_cell.angle_alpha   90.00
_cell.angle_beta   90.00
_cell.angle_gamma   90.00
#
_symmetry.space_group_name_H-M   'P 1'
#
loop_
_entity.id
_entity.type
_entity.pdbx_description
1 polymer ?
#
loop_
_entity_poly.entity_id
_entity_poly.type
_entity_poly.pdbx_seq_one_letter_code
_entity_poly.pdbx_strand_id
1 'polypeptide(L)'
;MINTVITSAKVSENTKMGGHVLQHIYGQTPPTKDFSQLDKTLFTNAAQYEGIWNAYRNSTKISNPAKCTKITDSPHNFDVLLTKLPGQPESIEAYQCREVDDDKRCTRYVPTQVTTVNFGFKYQKERNKANQNWVLNTAYPGYSRPSN
;
A
#
# COMPACT_ATOMS: atom_id res chain seq x y z
N MET A 1 -4.55 -12.63 10.24
CA MET A 1 -3.56 -11.65 9.72
C MET A 1 -2.29 -11.69 10.57
N ILE A 2 -1.12 -11.35 10.04
CA ILE A 2 0.15 -11.36 10.79
C ILE A 2 0.28 -10.05 11.60
N ASN A 3 0.60 -10.10 12.89
CA ASN A 3 0.62 -8.92 13.78
C ASN A 3 1.59 -7.82 13.32
N THR A 4 2.77 -8.19 12.82
CA THR A 4 3.78 -7.23 12.32
C THR A 4 3.33 -6.50 11.05
N VAL A 5 2.47 -7.14 10.25
CA VAL A 5 1.79 -6.49 9.12
C VAL A 5 0.77 -5.48 9.62
N ILE A 6 0.00 -5.82 10.66
CA ILE A 6 -0.96 -4.88 11.27
C ILE A 6 -0.25 -3.63 11.81
N THR A 7 0.89 -3.82 12.48
CA THR A 7 1.69 -2.69 12.98
C THR A 7 2.27 -1.86 11.84
N SER A 8 2.93 -2.49 10.86
CA SER A 8 3.55 -1.78 9.73
C SER A 8 2.54 -1.13 8.79
N ALA A 9 1.28 -1.53 8.80
CA ALA A 9 0.25 -0.86 8.02
C ALA A 9 -0.18 0.50 8.60
N LYS A 10 0.18 0.84 9.84
CA LYS A 10 -0.05 2.19 10.36
C LYS A 10 0.84 3.18 9.62
N VAL A 11 0.26 4.28 9.13
CA VAL A 11 0.98 5.34 8.39
C VAL A 11 2.21 5.83 9.17
N SER A 12 2.10 6.00 10.49
CA SER A 12 3.18 6.46 11.38
C SER A 12 4.32 5.45 11.60
N GLU A 13 4.07 4.16 11.34
CA GLU A 13 5.02 3.07 11.59
C GLU A 13 5.60 2.50 10.29
N ASN A 14 4.89 2.65 9.17
CA ASN A 14 5.22 1.97 7.91
C ASN A 14 6.66 2.20 7.48
N THR A 15 7.10 3.46 7.40
CA THR A 15 8.47 3.82 7.00
C THR A 15 9.53 3.32 7.98
N LYS A 16 9.28 3.41 9.29
CA LYS A 16 10.22 2.91 10.31
C LYS A 16 10.40 1.39 10.21
N MET A 17 9.35 0.69 9.79
CA MET A 17 9.34 -0.74 9.52
C MET A 17 9.71 -1.06 8.05
N GLY A 18 10.38 -0.15 7.34
CA GLY A 18 10.89 -0.36 6.00
C GLY A 18 9.83 -0.46 4.90
N GLY A 19 8.60 -0.02 5.14
CA GLY A 19 7.54 0.12 4.15
C GLY A 19 7.52 1.49 3.47
N HIS A 20 6.83 1.56 2.33
CA HIS A 20 6.81 2.67 1.40
C HIS A 20 5.40 3.17 1.08
N VAL A 21 4.41 2.90 1.93
CA VAL A 21 3.00 3.31 1.74
C VAL A 21 2.87 4.82 1.53
N LEU A 22 3.70 5.64 2.19
CA LEU A 22 3.67 7.10 2.04
C LEU A 22 3.95 7.57 0.60
N GLN A 23 4.65 6.77 -0.22
CA GLN A 23 4.83 7.05 -1.65
C GLN A 23 3.50 7.04 -2.43
N HIS A 24 2.44 6.49 -1.84
CA HIS A 24 1.14 6.28 -2.45
C HIS A 24 0.00 6.99 -1.72
N ILE A 25 0.29 8.02 -0.93
CA ILE A 25 -0.72 8.86 -0.27
C ILE A 25 -0.46 10.31 -0.64
N TYR A 26 -1.44 10.96 -1.27
CA TYR A 26 -1.31 12.33 -1.73
C TYR A 26 -0.86 13.29 -0.62
N GLY A 27 0.14 14.12 -0.95
CA GLY A 27 0.72 15.12 -0.06
C GLY A 27 1.66 14.57 1.01
N GLN A 28 1.82 13.24 1.15
CA GLN A 28 2.76 12.66 2.10
C GLN A 28 4.19 12.64 1.54
N THR A 29 5.18 12.89 2.40
CA THR A 29 6.59 12.77 2.04
C THR A 29 6.97 11.30 1.88
N PRO A 30 7.52 10.89 0.73
CA PRO A 30 8.03 9.53 0.55
C PRO A 30 9.11 9.16 1.59
N PRO A 31 9.29 7.85 1.87
CA PRO A 31 10.24 7.37 2.89
C PRO A 31 11.69 7.86 2.75
N THR A 32 12.15 8.04 1.51
CA THR A 32 13.49 8.48 1.17
C THR A 32 13.44 9.38 -0.06
N LYS A 33 14.48 10.18 -0.28
CA LYS A 33 14.59 11.06 -1.46
C LYS A 33 14.69 10.31 -2.79
N ASP A 34 15.08 9.03 -2.74
CA ASP A 34 15.14 8.15 -3.92
C ASP A 34 13.75 7.67 -4.35
N PHE A 35 12.75 7.83 -3.49
CA PHE A 35 11.36 7.54 -3.83
C PHE A 35 10.61 8.81 -4.18
N SER A 36 9.70 8.68 -5.14
CA SER A 36 8.91 9.78 -5.64
C SER A 36 7.46 9.37 -5.86
N GLN A 37 6.56 10.31 -5.61
CA GLN A 37 5.14 10.16 -5.94
C GLN A 37 4.89 10.36 -7.44
N LEU A 38 5.85 10.89 -8.20
CA LEU A 38 5.73 11.12 -9.64
C LEU A 38 5.30 9.85 -10.38
N ASP A 39 4.29 9.99 -11.24
CA ASP A 39 3.67 8.92 -12.01
C ASP A 39 3.09 7.76 -11.18
N LYS A 40 2.94 7.93 -9.86
CA LYS A 40 2.23 6.96 -9.02
C LYS A 40 0.74 7.28 -8.93
N THR A 41 -0.04 6.22 -8.79
CA THR A 41 -1.40 6.31 -8.27
C THR A 41 -1.33 6.47 -6.75
N LEU A 42 -2.12 7.39 -6.21
CA LEU A 42 -2.13 7.80 -4.83
C LEU A 42 -3.55 7.68 -4.26
N PHE A 43 -3.65 7.22 -3.02
CA PHE A 43 -4.82 7.49 -2.21
C PHE A 43 -4.98 9.01 -2.04
N THR A 44 -6.21 9.50 -2.00
CA THR A 44 -6.51 10.94 -1.91
C THR A 44 -6.05 11.54 -0.58
N ASN A 45 -5.95 10.72 0.47
CA ASN A 45 -5.41 11.07 1.77
C ASN A 45 -5.16 9.81 2.62
N ALA A 46 -4.60 10.00 3.82
CA ALA A 46 -4.33 8.91 4.76
C ALA A 46 -5.60 8.19 5.24
N ALA A 47 -6.72 8.92 5.42
CA ALA A 47 -7.98 8.33 5.89
C ALA A 47 -8.56 7.34 4.85
N GLN A 48 -8.44 7.65 3.55
CA GLN A 48 -8.85 6.71 2.49
C GLN A 48 -8.01 5.43 2.54
N TYR A 49 -6.68 5.56 2.67
CA TYR A 49 -5.80 4.40 2.84
C TYR A 49 -6.17 3.59 4.09
N GLU A 50 -6.38 4.23 5.24
CA GLU A 50 -6.73 3.55 6.49
C GLU A 50 -8.09 2.84 6.40
N GLY A 51 -9.08 3.45 5.75
CA GLY A 51 -10.37 2.81 5.47
C GLY A 51 -10.22 1.55 4.61
N ILE A 52 -9.42 1.63 3.55
CA ILE A 52 -9.11 0.51 2.66
C ILE A 52 -8.36 -0.61 3.40
N TRP A 53 -7.35 -0.26 4.19
CA TRP A 53 -6.61 -1.22 5.02
C TRP A 53 -7.53 -1.91 6.04
N ASN A 54 -8.40 -1.15 6.71
CA ASN A 54 -9.35 -1.68 7.67
C ASN A 54 -10.35 -2.64 7.02
N ALA A 55 -10.84 -2.32 5.81
CA ALA A 55 -11.68 -3.23 5.05
C ALA A 55 -10.90 -4.51 4.63
N TYR A 56 -9.63 -4.36 4.20
CA TYR A 56 -8.78 -5.50 3.84
C TYR A 56 -8.58 -6.47 5.00
N ARG A 57 -8.17 -5.99 6.17
CA ARG A 57 -7.90 -6.85 7.34
C ARG A 57 -9.14 -7.54 7.90
N ASN A 58 -10.32 -6.97 7.68
CA ASN A 58 -11.60 -7.48 8.15
C ASN A 58 -12.34 -8.31 7.09
N SER A 59 -11.81 -8.42 5.87
CA SER A 59 -12.41 -9.21 4.80
C SER A 59 -12.25 -10.71 5.06
N THR A 60 -13.37 -11.45 5.03
CA THR A 60 -13.37 -12.92 5.02
C THR A 60 -13.05 -13.49 3.64
N LYS A 61 -13.04 -12.66 2.58
CA LYS A 61 -12.78 -13.06 1.19
C LYS A 61 -11.30 -13.03 0.83
N ILE A 62 -10.44 -12.51 1.71
CA ILE A 62 -9.01 -12.30 1.45
C ILE A 62 -8.20 -13.13 2.44
N SER A 63 -7.36 -14.01 1.89
CA SER A 63 -6.50 -14.91 2.69
C SER A 63 -5.04 -14.43 2.82
N ASN A 64 -4.64 -13.37 2.13
CA ASN A 64 -3.27 -12.86 2.14
C ASN A 64 -3.07 -11.87 3.32
N PRO A 65 -1.84 -11.70 3.84
CA PRO A 65 -0.61 -12.40 3.47
C PRO A 65 -0.46 -13.79 4.12
N ALA A 66 -1.49 -14.38 4.73
CA ALA A 66 -1.35 -15.67 5.43
C ALA A 66 -0.88 -16.83 4.53
N LYS A 67 -0.96 -16.69 3.19
CA LYS A 67 -0.40 -17.62 2.21
C LYS A 67 1.04 -17.31 1.76
N CYS A 68 1.68 -16.24 2.25
CA CYS A 68 3.06 -15.91 1.92
C CYS A 68 4.00 -16.83 2.72
N THR A 69 4.33 -18.00 2.17
CA THR A 69 5.24 -18.97 2.81
C THR A 69 6.69 -18.82 2.37
N LYS A 70 6.94 -18.14 1.24
CA LYS A 70 8.28 -17.99 0.67
C LYS A 70 8.95 -16.72 1.20
N ILE A 71 10.01 -16.90 1.98
CA ILE A 71 10.88 -15.82 2.45
C ILE A 71 11.70 -15.31 1.25
N THR A 72 11.27 -14.19 0.68
CA THR A 72 11.98 -13.49 -0.40
C THR A 72 12.15 -12.03 -0.01
N ASP A 73 13.24 -11.42 -0.47
CA ASP A 73 13.47 -9.98 -0.32
C ASP A 73 12.54 -9.16 -1.24
N SER A 74 12.02 -9.78 -2.30
CA SER A 74 11.01 -9.18 -3.19
C SER A 74 9.62 -9.19 -2.54
N PRO A 75 8.84 -8.09 -2.66
CA PRO A 75 7.46 -8.05 -2.20
C PRO A 75 6.55 -9.04 -2.94
N HIS A 76 5.69 -9.71 -2.20
CA HIS A 76 4.53 -10.45 -2.69
C HIS A 76 3.37 -9.48 -2.90
N ASN A 77 3.02 -9.21 -4.16
CA ASN A 77 1.99 -8.24 -4.52
C ASN A 77 0.66 -8.92 -4.80
N PHE A 78 -0.43 -8.34 -4.29
CA PHE A 78 -1.78 -8.85 -4.47
C PHE A 78 -2.71 -7.74 -4.93
N ASP A 79 -3.25 -7.88 -6.14
CA ASP A 79 -4.32 -7.02 -6.64
C ASP A 79 -5.67 -7.46 -6.04
N VAL A 80 -6.31 -6.56 -5.30
CA VAL A 80 -7.58 -6.79 -4.65
C VAL A 80 -8.64 -5.91 -5.28
N LEU A 81 -9.67 -6.51 -5.86
CA LEU A 81 -10.87 -5.79 -6.29
C LEU A 81 -11.57 -5.16 -5.08
N LEU A 82 -11.97 -3.89 -5.20
CA LEU A 82 -12.66 -3.17 -4.14
C LEU A 82 -13.97 -3.86 -3.72
N THR A 83 -14.67 -4.51 -4.65
CA THR A 83 -15.88 -5.30 -4.37
C THR A 83 -15.65 -6.53 -3.47
N LYS A 84 -14.39 -6.93 -3.25
CA LYS A 84 -14.00 -7.97 -2.28
C LYS A 84 -13.73 -7.40 -0.88
N LEU A 85 -13.71 -6.09 -0.72
CA LEU A 85 -13.52 -5.38 0.53
C LEU A 85 -14.87 -4.99 1.15
N PRO A 86 -15.16 -5.37 2.41
CA PRO A 86 -16.39 -5.00 3.08
C PRO A 86 -16.61 -3.48 3.11
N GLY A 87 -17.81 -3.04 2.74
CA GLY A 87 -18.20 -1.63 2.79
C GLY A 87 -17.52 -0.72 1.78
N GLN A 88 -16.78 -1.27 0.80
CA GLN A 88 -16.16 -0.48 -0.26
C GLN A 88 -17.03 -0.48 -1.53
N PRO A 89 -17.06 0.64 -2.28
CA PRO A 89 -17.75 0.74 -3.55
C PRO A 89 -17.06 -0.06 -4.67
N GLU A 90 -17.67 -0.12 -5.85
CA GLU A 90 -17.05 -0.75 -7.05
C GLU A 90 -15.79 0.00 -7.51
N SER A 91 -15.77 1.31 -7.33
CA SER A 91 -14.62 2.18 -7.59
C SER A 91 -14.48 3.28 -6.55
N ILE A 92 -13.25 3.71 -6.29
CA ILE A 92 -12.95 4.89 -5.47
C ILE A 92 -12.20 5.92 -6.32
N GLU A 93 -12.32 7.19 -5.95
CA GLU A 93 -11.44 8.24 -6.47
C GLU A 93 -10.01 8.01 -5.97
N ALA A 94 -9.04 8.19 -6.87
CA ALA A 94 -7.62 8.22 -6.58
C ALA A 94 -6.97 9.34 -7.40
N TYR A 95 -5.70 9.62 -7.13
CA TYR A 95 -4.92 10.60 -7.89
C TYR A 95 -3.80 9.94 -8.66
N GLN A 96 -3.61 10.38 -9.90
CA GLN A 96 -2.40 10.09 -10.67
C GLN A 96 -1.49 11.31 -10.56
N CYS A 97 -0.34 11.16 -9.90
CA CYS A 97 0.59 12.27 -9.76
C CYS A 97 1.25 12.65 -11.09
N ARG A 98 1.42 13.95 -11.31
CA ARG A 98 2.03 14.53 -12.52
C ARG A 98 3.22 15.43 -12.26
N GLU A 99 3.29 16.06 -11.08
CA GLU A 99 4.44 16.87 -10.67
C GLU A 99 4.70 16.68 -9.19
N VAL A 100 5.97 16.85 -8.81
CA VAL A 100 6.42 16.74 -7.42
C VAL A 100 7.26 17.95 -7.02
N ASP A 101 7.30 18.23 -5.72
CA ASP A 101 8.24 19.20 -5.12
C ASP A 101 9.63 18.60 -4.85
N ASP A 102 10.49 19.38 -4.21
CA ASP A 102 11.85 18.97 -3.81
C ASP A 102 11.88 17.80 -2.82
N ASP A 103 10.81 17.66 -2.02
CA ASP A 103 10.58 16.55 -1.10
C ASP A 103 9.93 15.34 -1.79
N LYS A 104 9.78 15.39 -3.12
CA LYS A 104 9.16 14.37 -3.95
C LYS A 104 7.68 14.10 -3.63
N ARG A 105 7.01 15.05 -2.97
CA ARG A 105 5.56 15.05 -2.71
C ARG A 105 4.83 15.52 -3.95
N CYS A 106 3.67 14.93 -4.23
CA CYS A 106 2.85 15.33 -5.33
C CYS A 106 2.29 16.75 -5.14
N THR A 107 2.52 17.63 -6.12
CA THR A 107 2.01 19.01 -6.14
C THR A 107 0.98 19.23 -7.24
N ARG A 108 1.03 18.44 -8.32
CA ARG A 108 0.02 18.41 -9.37
C ARG A 108 -0.42 16.99 -9.65
N TYR A 109 -1.73 16.79 -9.78
CA TYR A 109 -2.33 15.49 -10.01
C TYR A 109 -3.50 15.55 -11.00
N VAL A 110 -3.88 14.38 -11.50
CA VAL A 110 -5.10 14.16 -12.27
C VAL A 110 -6.00 13.21 -11.47
N PRO A 111 -7.26 13.58 -11.17
CA PRO A 111 -8.23 12.66 -10.59
C PRO A 111 -8.48 11.46 -11.51
N THR A 112 -8.61 10.28 -10.91
CA THR A 112 -8.93 9.04 -11.62
C THR A 112 -9.82 8.15 -10.78
N GLN A 113 -10.49 7.19 -11.42
CA GLN A 113 -11.28 6.16 -10.75
C GLN A 113 -10.56 4.82 -10.86
N VAL A 114 -10.47 4.10 -9.74
CA VAL A 114 -9.74 2.85 -9.62
C VAL A 114 -10.65 1.76 -9.06
N THR A 115 -10.44 0.52 -9.50
CA THR A 115 -11.28 -0.64 -9.12
C THR A 115 -10.52 -1.66 -8.28
N THR A 116 -9.20 -1.49 -8.15
CA THR A 116 -8.35 -2.37 -7.34
C THR A 116 -7.46 -1.58 -6.39
N VAL A 117 -6.96 -2.29 -5.38
CA VAL A 117 -5.83 -1.86 -4.56
C VAL A 117 -4.81 -2.99 -4.58
N ASN A 118 -3.57 -2.65 -4.91
CA ASN A 118 -2.45 -3.56 -4.79
C ASN A 118 -1.90 -3.51 -3.36
N PHE A 119 -1.70 -4.66 -2.72
CA PHE A 119 -1.02 -4.77 -1.45
C PHE A 119 0.26 -5.60 -1.63
N GLY A 120 1.40 -4.98 -1.34
CA GLY A 120 2.72 -5.61 -1.40
C GLY A 120 3.23 -5.93 -0.01
N PHE A 121 3.53 -7.20 0.27
CA PHE A 121 4.09 -7.64 1.55
C PHE A 121 5.49 -8.17 1.35
N LYS A 122 6.45 -7.76 2.18
CA LYS A 122 7.80 -8.33 2.14
C LYS A 122 8.19 -8.90 3.49
N TYR A 123 9.08 -9.87 3.44
CA TYR A 123 9.75 -10.36 4.62
C TYR A 123 10.96 -9.47 4.91
N GLN A 124 11.01 -8.90 6.12
CA GLN A 124 12.14 -8.07 6.53
C GLN A 124 13.03 -8.85 7.49
N LYS A 125 14.22 -9.21 7.00
CA LYS A 125 15.32 -9.73 7.84
C LYS A 125 16.00 -8.55 8.51
N GLU A 126 15.71 -8.28 9.78
CA GLU A 126 16.58 -7.43 10.58
C GLU A 126 17.87 -8.21 10.90
N ARG A 127 19.03 -7.72 10.45
CA ARG A 127 20.33 -8.40 10.63
C ARG A 127 20.67 -8.77 12.08
N ASN A 128 20.05 -8.10 13.07
CA ASN A 128 20.40 -8.20 14.48
C ASN A 128 19.20 -8.44 15.44
N LYS A 129 18.04 -8.88 14.95
CA LYS A 129 16.91 -9.27 15.83
C LYS A 129 16.44 -10.68 15.51
N ALA A 130 16.17 -11.45 16.57
CA ALA A 130 15.59 -12.80 16.49
C ALA A 130 14.17 -12.83 15.89
N ASN A 131 13.49 -11.67 15.81
CA ASN A 131 12.10 -11.61 15.40
C ASN A 131 11.94 -11.36 13.90
N GLN A 132 11.34 -12.36 13.27
CA GLN A 132 10.95 -12.42 11.87
C GLN A 132 9.74 -11.51 11.62
N ASN A 133 9.88 -10.47 10.79
CA ASN A 133 8.81 -9.49 10.59
C ASN A 133 8.34 -9.47 9.13
N TRP A 134 7.09 -9.86 8.90
CA TRP A 134 6.37 -9.51 7.69
C TRP A 134 5.88 -8.07 7.81
N VAL A 135 6.11 -7.27 6.77
CA VAL A 135 5.69 -5.88 6.74
C VAL A 135 4.83 -5.61 5.51
N LEU A 136 3.86 -4.70 5.64
CA LEU A 136 3.22 -4.10 4.48
C LEU A 136 4.24 -3.18 3.81
N ASN A 137 4.87 -3.66 2.73
CA ASN A 137 5.88 -2.90 2.00
C ASN A 137 5.26 -1.74 1.23
N THR A 138 4.12 -1.95 0.59
CA THR A 138 3.42 -0.89 -0.14
C THR A 138 1.94 -1.23 -0.25
N ALA A 139 1.13 -0.20 -0.42
CA ALA A 139 -0.26 -0.33 -0.84
C ALA A 139 -0.57 0.83 -1.76
N TYR A 140 -1.24 0.57 -2.89
CA TYR A 140 -1.59 1.64 -3.82
C TYR A 140 -2.87 1.34 -4.59
N PRO A 141 -3.68 2.37 -4.91
CA PRO A 141 -4.84 2.20 -5.77
C PRO A 141 -4.41 1.87 -7.20
N GLY A 142 -5.18 1.03 -7.88
CA GLY A 142 -4.84 0.54 -9.21
C GLY A 142 -6.05 0.28 -10.08
N TYR A 143 -5.78 0.05 -11.36
CA TYR A 143 -6.79 -0.43 -12.29
C TYR A 143 -6.81 -1.96 -12.25
N SER A 144 -7.98 -2.56 -12.41
CA SER A 144 -8.05 -3.99 -12.69
C SER A 144 -7.20 -4.30 -13.92
N ARG A 145 -6.11 -5.06 -13.75
CA ARG A 145 -5.52 -5.75 -14.88
C ARG A 145 -6.51 -6.81 -15.33
N PRO A 146 -6.89 -6.87 -16.62
CA PRO A 146 -7.47 -8.10 -17.15
C PRO A 146 -6.53 -9.24 -16.79
N SER A 147 -7.03 -10.26 -16.11
CA SER A 147 -6.31 -11.51 -15.98
C SER A 147 -6.13 -12.07 -17.39
N ASN A 148 -4.90 -12.04 -17.91
CA ASN A 148 -4.50 -12.85 -19.05
C ASN A 148 -4.57 -14.34 -18.68
#